data_AF-A0A6J8BMY8-F1
#
_entry.id   AF-A0A6J8BMY8-F1
#
_cell.length_a   1.000
_cell.length_b   1.000
_cell.length_c   1.000
_cell.angle_alpha   90.00
_cell.angle_beta   90.00
_cell.angle_gamma   90.00
#
_symmetry.space_group_name_H-M   'P 1'
#
loop_
_entity.id
_entity.type
_entity.pdbx_description
1 polymer ?
#
loop_
_entity_poly.entity_id
_entity_poly.type
_entity_poly.pdbx_seq_one_letter_code
_entity_poly.pdbx_strand_id
1 'polypeptide(L)'
;MSRLILPSYNQQGRLLTAETDEDVKDLKCDIDTAEISNCNLIFAHPEAFFCTIEGKDILDSSFTSSVQAIVIDECHKVAEWYGKSFRKAFQHLRELPGFFPGVPRLGLSALITTKDEKDVIASLWIINPEVVRESPDRKNIFLDIKVKEPSIDIYECYENLYKPVCDDLLKNPEIFPVTLFYAPTVYR
;
A
#
# COMPACT_ATOMS: atom_id res chain seq x y z
N MET A 1 -15.71 -6.86 13.27
CA MET A 1 -15.31 -7.79 12.19
C MET A 1 -16.02 -7.48 10.86
N SER A 2 -15.26 -7.21 9.79
CA SER A 2 -15.79 -7.04 8.42
C SER A 2 -15.44 -8.26 7.55
N ARG A 3 -16.47 -9.05 7.21
CA ARG A 3 -16.35 -10.18 6.27
C ARG A 3 -16.22 -9.62 4.85
N LEU A 4 -15.11 -9.93 4.17
CA LEU A 4 -14.94 -9.63 2.76
C LEU A 4 -15.42 -10.82 1.94
N ILE A 5 -16.56 -10.65 1.28
CA ILE A 5 -16.96 -11.55 0.19
C ILE A 5 -16.40 -10.93 -1.08
N LEU A 6 -15.45 -11.59 -1.72
CA LEU A 6 -14.98 -11.21 -3.06
C LEU A 6 -16.00 -11.76 -4.07
N PRO A 7 -16.97 -10.95 -4.54
CA PRO A 7 -18.20 -11.46 -5.17
C PRO A 7 -17.92 -12.21 -6.48
N SER A 8 -16.81 -11.86 -7.14
CA SER A 8 -16.41 -12.38 -8.44
C SER A 8 -15.84 -13.81 -8.39
N TYR A 9 -15.44 -14.31 -7.21
CA TYR A 9 -14.67 -15.55 -7.10
C TYR A 9 -15.25 -16.59 -6.12
N ASN A 10 -16.39 -16.29 -5.46
CA ASN A 10 -16.98 -17.14 -4.42
C ASN A 10 -15.97 -17.56 -3.33
N GLN A 11 -14.96 -16.71 -3.06
CA GLN A 11 -13.94 -16.97 -2.05
C GLN A 11 -14.29 -16.25 -0.75
N GLN A 12 -14.06 -16.95 0.37
CA GLN A 12 -14.21 -16.36 1.69
C GLN A 12 -12.90 -15.68 2.08
N GLY A 13 -12.96 -14.34 2.13
CA GLY A 13 -11.88 -13.49 2.58
C GLY A 13 -12.14 -12.91 3.98
N ARG A 14 -11.06 -12.51 4.66
CA ARG A 14 -11.12 -11.71 5.89
C ARG A 14 -10.12 -10.57 5.82
N LEU A 15 -10.48 -9.45 6.44
CA LEU A 15 -9.60 -8.31 6.66
C LEU A 15 -9.29 -8.23 8.16
N LEU A 16 -8.00 -8.25 8.48
CA LEU A 16 -7.47 -8.05 9.82
C LEU A 16 -6.86 -6.64 9.88
N THR A 17 -7.45 -5.79 10.69
CA THR A 17 -6.97 -4.42 10.92
C THR A 17 -6.58 -4.26 12.37
N ALA A 18 -5.46 -3.59 12.60
CA ALA A 18 -5.09 -3.06 13.90
C ALA A 18 -4.65 -1.62 13.64
N GLU A 19 -5.42 -0.66 14.14
CA GLU A 19 -5.08 0.76 14.02
C GLU A 19 -4.16 1.14 15.18
N THR A 20 -2.96 1.64 14.84
CA THR A 20 -2.06 2.24 15.82
C THR A 20 -2.48 3.69 16.05
N ASP A 21 -3.35 3.94 17.02
CA ASP A 21 -3.31 5.23 17.70
C ASP A 21 -2.05 5.24 18.57
N GLU A 22 -1.26 6.30 18.49
CA GLU A 22 0.14 6.39 18.97
C GLU A 22 0.38 6.13 20.47
N ASP A 23 -0.63 5.74 21.27
CA ASP A 23 -0.52 5.54 22.72
C ASP A 23 -1.15 4.25 23.28
N VAL A 24 -1.56 3.30 22.43
CA VAL A 24 -2.19 2.06 22.92
C VAL A 24 -1.15 0.95 23.11
N LYS A 25 -0.83 0.61 24.37
CA LYS A 25 0.07 -0.50 24.73
C LYS A 25 -0.49 -1.89 24.41
N ASP A 26 -1.80 -1.99 24.24
CA ASP A 26 -2.53 -3.22 23.97
C ASP A 26 -3.43 -3.03 22.73
N LEU A 27 -2.84 -3.03 21.52
CA LEU A 27 -3.65 -3.12 20.31
C LEU A 27 -4.40 -4.46 20.35
N LYS A 28 -5.73 -4.39 20.44
CA LYS A 28 -6.60 -5.55 20.28
C LYS A 28 -6.92 -5.71 18.81
N CYS A 29 -6.71 -6.91 18.28
CA CYS A 29 -7.19 -7.25 16.97
C CYS A 29 -8.47 -8.10 17.06
N ASP A 30 -9.42 -7.80 16.18
CA ASP A 30 -10.71 -8.47 16.08
C ASP A 30 -10.53 -9.82 15.36
N ILE A 31 -9.76 -10.74 15.96
CA ILE A 31 -9.34 -12.00 15.33
C ILE A 31 -9.79 -13.22 16.12
N ASP A 32 -10.46 -14.15 15.43
CA ASP A 32 -10.69 -15.53 15.90
C ASP A 32 -9.92 -16.53 15.01
N THR A 33 -9.00 -17.28 15.61
CA THR A 33 -8.16 -18.31 14.95
C THR A 33 -9.01 -19.37 14.24
N ALA A 34 -10.19 -19.71 14.79
CA ALA A 34 -11.11 -20.67 14.18
C ALA A 34 -11.75 -20.10 12.90
N GLU A 35 -11.98 -18.79 12.84
CA GLU A 35 -12.51 -18.14 11.64
C GLU A 35 -11.46 -18.02 10.53
N ILE A 36 -10.22 -17.68 10.89
CA ILE A 36 -9.12 -17.55 9.93
C ILE A 36 -8.84 -18.88 9.24
N SER A 37 -8.88 -19.99 9.98
CA SER A 37 -8.58 -21.32 9.45
C SER A 37 -9.54 -21.76 8.34
N ASN A 38 -10.72 -21.13 8.24
CA ASN A 38 -11.73 -21.40 7.20
C ASN A 38 -11.66 -20.43 6.02
N CYS A 39 -10.68 -19.53 5.99
CA CYS A 39 -10.53 -18.52 4.94
C CYS A 39 -9.47 -18.94 3.93
N ASN A 40 -9.76 -18.72 2.65
CA ASN A 40 -8.79 -18.93 1.56
C ASN A 40 -7.87 -17.71 1.38
N LEU A 41 -8.31 -16.53 1.84
CA LEU A 41 -7.58 -15.28 1.68
C LEU A 41 -7.72 -14.42 2.93
N ILE A 42 -6.58 -13.91 3.41
CA ILE A 42 -6.52 -13.05 4.59
C ILE A 42 -5.75 -11.79 4.18
N PHE A 43 -6.45 -10.66 4.23
CA PHE A 43 -5.84 -9.34 4.12
C PHE A 43 -5.49 -8.87 5.52
N ALA A 44 -4.27 -8.36 5.71
CA ALA A 44 -3.87 -7.85 7.00
C ALA A 44 -2.93 -6.66 6.86
N HIS A 45 -3.07 -5.73 7.79
CA HIS A 45 -2.01 -4.79 8.10
C HIS A 45 -0.89 -5.51 8.87
N PRO A 46 0.41 -5.23 8.64
CA PRO A 46 1.49 -5.84 9.41
C PRO A 46 1.31 -5.67 10.92
N GLU A 47 0.76 -4.54 11.35
CA GLU A 47 0.40 -4.23 12.73
C GLU A 47 -0.49 -5.31 13.37
N ALA A 48 -1.42 -5.90 12.61
CA ALA A 48 -2.35 -6.89 13.11
C ALA A 48 -1.64 -8.17 13.58
N PHE A 49 -0.57 -8.59 12.89
CA PHE A 49 0.19 -9.79 13.24
C PHE A 49 1.33 -9.51 14.23
N PHE A 50 2.08 -8.42 14.04
CA PHE A 50 3.31 -8.18 14.79
C PHE A 50 3.12 -7.30 16.03
N CYS A 51 2.06 -6.49 16.09
CA CYS A 51 1.87 -5.49 17.14
C CYS A 51 0.72 -5.81 18.12
N THR A 52 -0.02 -6.90 17.93
CA THR A 52 -1.13 -7.32 18.81
C THR A 52 -0.81 -8.63 19.53
N ILE A 53 -1.47 -8.89 20.66
CA ILE A 53 -1.32 -10.16 21.38
C ILE A 53 -2.00 -11.27 20.57
N GLU A 54 -3.20 -11.02 20.08
CA GLU A 54 -3.99 -11.98 19.30
C GLU A 54 -3.26 -12.38 18.00
N GLY A 55 -2.63 -11.42 17.33
CA GLY A 55 -1.82 -11.66 16.14
C GLY A 55 -0.60 -12.54 16.42
N LYS A 56 0.08 -12.32 17.54
CA LYS A 56 1.21 -13.16 17.97
C LYS A 56 0.77 -14.57 18.32
N ASP A 57 -0.35 -14.72 19.04
CA ASP A 57 -0.94 -16.03 19.34
C ASP A 57 -1.24 -16.81 18.06
N ILE A 58 -1.65 -16.12 16.99
CA ILE A 58 -1.87 -16.73 15.67
C ILE A 58 -0.57 -17.14 14.99
N LEU A 59 0.46 -16.28 15.05
CA LEU A 59 1.80 -16.60 14.55
C LEU A 59 2.44 -17.80 15.29
N ASP A 60 2.10 -18.00 16.56
CA ASP A 60 2.54 -19.13 17.37
C ASP A 60 1.64 -20.38 17.23
N SER A 61 0.49 -20.25 16.56
CA SER A 61 -0.47 -21.34 16.37
C SER A 61 -0.18 -22.22 15.14
N SER A 62 -0.92 -23.34 15.02
CA SER A 62 -0.86 -24.20 13.82
C SER A 62 -1.29 -23.51 12.52
N PHE A 63 -1.87 -22.31 12.59
CA PHE A 63 -2.22 -21.50 11.43
C PHE A 63 -1.03 -21.28 10.48
N THR A 64 0.17 -21.04 11.02
CA THR A 64 1.35 -20.80 10.17
C THR A 64 1.69 -21.95 9.24
N SER A 65 1.37 -23.18 9.64
CA SER A 65 1.57 -24.39 8.84
C SER A 65 0.55 -24.57 7.72
N SER A 66 -0.60 -23.86 7.76
CA SER A 66 -1.63 -23.92 6.71
C SER A 66 -1.47 -22.83 5.64
N VAL A 67 -0.59 -21.84 5.87
CA VAL A 67 -0.32 -20.77 4.92
C VAL A 67 0.50 -21.29 3.73
N GLN A 68 -0.03 -21.10 2.53
CA GLN A 68 0.59 -21.59 1.29
C GLN A 68 1.32 -20.52 0.48
N ALA A 69 1.01 -19.24 0.70
CA ALA A 69 1.65 -18.12 0.03
C ALA A 69 1.47 -16.84 0.84
N ILE A 70 2.44 -15.93 0.71
CA ILE A 70 2.37 -14.58 1.29
C ILE A 70 2.53 -13.56 0.17
N VAL A 71 1.60 -12.61 0.10
CA VAL A 71 1.65 -11.49 -0.85
C VAL A 71 1.84 -10.21 -0.05
N ILE A 72 2.86 -9.44 -0.41
CA ILE A 72 3.23 -8.18 0.24
C ILE A 72 2.96 -7.07 -0.76
N ASP A 73 1.84 -6.39 -0.59
CA ASP A 73 1.49 -5.21 -1.38
C ASP A 73 2.25 -3.97 -0.90
N GLU A 74 2.49 -3.05 -1.82
CA GLU A 74 3.34 -1.87 -1.63
C GLU A 74 4.70 -2.19 -0.98
N CYS A 75 5.34 -3.24 -1.46
CA CYS A 75 6.56 -3.76 -0.86
C CYS A 75 7.76 -2.79 -0.93
N HIS A 76 7.70 -1.73 -1.75
CA HIS A 76 8.66 -0.61 -1.70
C HIS A 76 8.77 0.02 -0.30
N LYS A 77 7.71 -0.12 0.52
CA LYS A 77 7.66 0.37 1.90
C LYS A 77 8.60 -0.32 2.89
N VAL A 78 9.44 -1.26 2.46
CA VAL A 78 10.53 -1.73 3.33
C VAL A 78 11.85 -1.00 3.06
N ALA A 79 12.03 -0.44 1.86
CA ALA A 79 13.26 0.26 1.45
C ALA A 79 13.22 1.76 1.79
N GLU A 80 12.08 2.43 1.60
CA GLU A 80 11.94 3.87 1.88
C GLU A 80 12.04 4.23 3.38
N TRP A 81 11.85 3.24 4.26
CA TRP A 81 11.48 3.47 5.67
C TRP A 81 12.64 3.31 6.65
N TYR A 82 13.87 3.17 6.15
CA TYR A 82 15.08 3.22 6.99
C TYR A 82 15.32 4.58 7.68
N GLY A 83 14.41 5.57 7.55
CA GLY A 83 14.46 6.83 8.27
C GLY A 83 13.10 7.54 8.46
N LYS A 84 12.61 7.52 9.70
CA LYS A 84 11.59 8.37 10.35
C LYS A 84 10.18 8.49 9.69
N SER A 85 9.21 7.94 10.44
CA SER A 85 7.83 8.42 10.67
C SER A 85 6.63 7.84 9.91
N PHE A 86 6.71 6.70 9.21
CA PHE A 86 5.47 6.00 8.84
C PHE A 86 5.60 4.46 8.78
N ARG A 87 4.56 3.80 9.29
CA ARG A 87 4.35 2.37 9.57
C ARG A 87 5.59 1.53 9.93
N LYS A 88 6.07 1.69 11.18
CA LYS A 88 7.14 0.87 11.78
C LYS A 88 6.92 -0.64 11.64
N ALA A 89 5.67 -1.10 11.59
CA ALA A 89 5.35 -2.52 11.51
C ALA A 89 5.85 -3.21 10.23
N PHE A 90 6.12 -2.46 9.14
CA PHE A 90 6.72 -3.02 7.92
C PHE A 90 8.13 -3.57 8.15
N GLN A 91 8.86 -3.09 9.18
CA GLN A 91 10.18 -3.61 9.53
C GLN A 91 10.11 -5.06 10.02
N HIS A 92 8.98 -5.49 10.60
CA HIS A 92 8.79 -6.86 11.09
C HIS A 92 8.52 -7.86 9.96
N LEU A 93 8.28 -7.40 8.71
CA LEU A 93 8.13 -8.31 7.57
C LEU A 93 9.40 -9.13 7.31
N ARG A 94 10.56 -8.68 7.79
CA ARG A 94 11.81 -9.45 7.75
C ARG A 94 11.76 -10.72 8.60
N GLU A 95 10.82 -10.83 9.54
CA GLU A 95 10.66 -11.94 10.48
C GLU A 95 9.77 -13.06 9.89
N LEU A 96 9.08 -12.78 8.78
CA LEU A 96 8.24 -13.75 8.08
C LEU A 96 8.89 -15.11 7.82
N PRO A 97 10.18 -15.23 7.44
CA PRO A 97 10.82 -16.54 7.28
C PRO A 97 10.83 -17.40 8.54
N GLY A 98 10.85 -16.76 9.72
CA GLY A 98 10.84 -17.46 11.01
C GLY A 98 9.48 -18.06 11.34
N PHE A 99 8.41 -17.33 11.03
CA PHE A 99 7.04 -17.79 11.26
C PHE A 99 6.50 -18.70 10.15
N PHE A 100 6.93 -18.48 8.90
CA PHE A 100 6.42 -19.16 7.71
C PHE A 100 7.57 -19.81 6.91
N PRO A 101 8.27 -20.80 7.50
CA PRO A 101 9.41 -21.42 6.85
C PRO A 101 8.99 -22.14 5.56
N GLY A 102 9.70 -21.86 4.45
CA GLY A 102 9.44 -22.47 3.16
C GLY A 102 8.22 -21.93 2.40
N VAL A 103 7.46 -20.99 2.97
CA VAL A 103 6.31 -20.39 2.30
C VAL A 103 6.78 -19.40 1.22
N PRO A 104 6.31 -19.54 -0.04
CA PRO A 104 6.66 -18.62 -1.12
C PRO A 104 6.11 -17.22 -0.85
N ARG A 105 6.90 -16.21 -1.23
CA ARG A 105 6.60 -14.78 -1.03
C ARG A 105 6.60 -14.04 -2.35
N LEU A 106 5.58 -13.21 -2.54
CA LEU A 106 5.42 -12.33 -3.69
C LEU A 106 5.39 -10.88 -3.20
N GLY A 107 6.34 -10.06 -3.63
CA GLY A 107 6.34 -8.62 -3.41
C GLY A 107 5.73 -7.90 -4.62
N LEU A 108 4.76 -7.02 -4.37
CA LEU A 108 4.11 -6.22 -5.40
C LEU A 108 4.35 -4.74 -5.14
N SER A 109 4.82 -4.02 -6.14
CA SER A 109 4.83 -2.55 -6.12
C SER A 109 5.06 -1.96 -7.50
N ALA A 110 4.50 -0.77 -7.73
CA ALA A 110 4.74 0.04 -8.92
C ALA A 110 5.93 1.01 -8.79
N LEU A 111 6.46 1.23 -7.57
CA LEU A 111 7.39 2.33 -7.26
C LEU A 111 8.84 1.88 -6.99
N ILE A 112 9.16 0.59 -7.13
CA ILE A 112 10.51 0.09 -6.87
C ILE A 112 11.46 0.54 -7.97
N THR A 113 12.46 1.35 -7.59
CA THR A 113 13.57 1.67 -8.48
C THR A 113 14.52 0.48 -8.59
N THR A 114 15.32 0.42 -9.66
CA THR A 114 16.36 -0.61 -9.82
C THR A 114 17.40 -0.60 -8.69
N LYS A 115 17.55 0.53 -7.99
CA LYS A 115 18.46 0.65 -6.85
C LYS A 115 17.85 0.00 -5.60
N ASP A 116 16.57 0.28 -5.35
CA ASP A 116 15.88 -0.15 -4.13
C ASP A 116 15.44 -1.63 -4.20
N GLU A 117 15.40 -2.21 -5.40
CA GLU A 117 15.02 -3.61 -5.63
C GLU A 117 15.80 -4.61 -4.75
N LYS A 118 17.12 -4.44 -4.66
CA LYS A 118 17.96 -5.31 -3.83
C LYS A 118 17.63 -5.18 -2.36
N ASP A 119 17.36 -3.95 -1.91
CA ASP A 119 17.03 -3.67 -0.52
C ASP A 119 15.66 -4.24 -0.16
N VAL A 120 14.68 -4.16 -1.07
CA VAL A 120 13.37 -4.80 -0.91
C VAL A 120 13.50 -6.32 -0.84
N ILE A 121 14.21 -6.94 -1.78
CA ILE A 121 14.43 -8.40 -1.81
C ILE A 121 15.11 -8.87 -0.51
N ALA A 122 16.15 -8.15 -0.07
CA ALA A 122 16.88 -8.47 1.15
C ALA A 122 16.01 -8.28 2.41
N SER A 123 15.28 -7.17 2.51
CA SER A 123 14.40 -6.87 3.65
C SER A 123 13.29 -7.88 3.80
N LEU A 124 12.73 -8.35 2.68
CA LEU A 124 11.66 -9.34 2.65
C LEU A 124 12.18 -10.77 2.65
N TRP A 125 13.50 -10.98 2.67
CA TRP A 125 14.15 -12.29 2.65
C TRP A 125 13.68 -13.19 1.49
N ILE A 126 13.40 -12.62 0.31
CA ILE A 126 12.95 -13.40 -0.84
C ILE A 126 14.16 -14.10 -1.45
N ILE A 127 14.16 -15.44 -1.40
CA ILE A 127 15.30 -16.26 -1.84
C ILE A 127 15.16 -16.51 -3.34
N ASN A 128 16.19 -16.16 -4.12
CA ASN A 128 16.25 -16.35 -5.58
C ASN A 128 14.96 -15.92 -6.31
N PRO A 129 14.54 -14.65 -6.18
CA PRO A 129 13.30 -14.19 -6.81
C PRO A 129 13.41 -14.18 -8.34
N GLU A 130 12.32 -14.54 -8.99
CA GLU A 130 12.05 -14.10 -10.35
C GLU A 130 11.56 -12.65 -10.31
N VAL A 131 12.25 -11.74 -11.00
CA VAL A 131 11.91 -10.32 -11.01
C VAL A 131 11.26 -9.95 -12.34
N VAL A 132 9.95 -9.70 -12.30
CA VAL A 132 9.17 -9.22 -13.43
C VAL A 132 9.06 -7.70 -13.36
N ARG A 133 9.35 -7.02 -14.48
CA ARG A 133 9.25 -5.56 -14.58
C ARG A 133 8.40 -5.19 -15.79
N GLU A 134 7.49 -4.26 -15.57
CA GLU A 134 6.66 -3.69 -16.62
C GLU A 134 6.90 -2.18 -16.69
N SER A 135 6.85 -1.64 -17.91
CA SER A 135 7.00 -0.20 -18.10
C SER A 135 5.76 0.53 -17.56
N PRO A 136 5.92 1.61 -16.79
CA PRO A 136 4.79 2.46 -16.40
C PRO A 136 4.29 3.34 -17.55
N ASP A 137 4.95 3.32 -18.72
CA ASP A 137 4.59 4.15 -19.86
C ASP A 137 3.16 3.84 -20.36
N ARG A 138 2.36 4.90 -20.47
CA ARG A 138 0.98 4.84 -20.96
C ARG A 138 0.89 5.71 -22.19
N LYS A 139 0.92 5.07 -23.37
CA LYS A 139 0.85 5.74 -24.69
C LYS A 139 -0.38 6.64 -24.87
N ASN A 140 -1.41 6.45 -24.04
CA ASN A 140 -2.63 7.25 -24.03
C ASN A 140 -2.59 8.43 -23.05
N ILE A 141 -1.45 8.69 -22.37
CA ILE A 141 -1.24 9.85 -21.50
C ILE A 141 -0.37 10.85 -22.24
N PHE A 142 -0.93 12.04 -22.47
CA PHE A 142 -0.19 13.18 -23.00
C PHE A 142 0.29 14.06 -21.84
N LEU A 143 1.57 14.45 -21.87
CA LEU A 143 2.17 15.33 -20.87
C LEU A 143 2.37 16.72 -21.48
N ASP A 144 1.71 17.73 -20.91
CA ASP A 144 1.95 19.14 -21.21
C ASP A 144 2.64 19.81 -20.02
N ILE A 145 3.66 20.62 -20.29
CA ILE A 145 4.43 21.34 -19.26
C ILE A 145 4.30 22.83 -19.52
N LYS A 146 3.70 23.55 -18.57
CA LYS A 146 3.60 25.01 -18.59
C LYS A 146 4.48 25.62 -17.52
N VAL A 147 5.24 26.64 -17.91
CA VAL A 147 6.10 27.38 -16.98
C VAL A 147 5.23 28.22 -16.06
N LYS A 148 5.50 28.13 -14.76
CA LYS A 148 4.91 29.00 -13.75
C LYS A 148 5.73 30.29 -13.67
N GLU A 149 5.20 31.37 -14.21
CA GLU A 149 5.88 32.68 -14.15
C GLU A 149 5.95 33.20 -12.70
N PRO A 150 7.08 33.81 -12.29
CA PRO A 150 7.19 34.43 -10.98
C PRO A 150 6.22 35.61 -10.89
N SER A 151 5.31 35.58 -9.91
CA SER A 151 4.44 36.71 -9.57
C SER A 151 4.57 37.04 -8.08
N ILE A 152 4.43 38.32 -7.76
CA ILE A 152 4.28 38.82 -6.39
C ILE A 152 2.97 38.29 -5.79
N ASP A 153 1.96 38.10 -6.63
CA ASP A 153 0.69 37.49 -6.28
C ASP A 153 0.63 36.04 -6.77
N ILE A 154 0.74 35.10 -5.85
CA ILE A 154 0.64 33.66 -6.15
C ILE A 154 -0.71 33.29 -6.75
N TYR A 155 -1.79 34.04 -6.46
CA TYR A 155 -3.13 33.76 -6.97
C TYR A 155 -3.28 34.14 -8.43
N GLU A 156 -2.66 35.25 -8.86
CA GLU A 156 -2.64 35.66 -10.27
C GLU A 156 -2.00 34.57 -11.15
N CYS A 157 -0.92 33.96 -10.65
CA CYS A 157 -0.24 32.88 -11.35
C CYS A 157 -1.13 31.62 -11.48
N TYR A 158 -1.84 31.25 -10.42
CA TYR A 158 -2.76 30.11 -10.45
C TYR A 158 -4.01 30.37 -11.30
N GLU A 159 -4.55 31.59 -11.29
CA GLU A 159 -5.62 31.99 -12.20
C GLU A 159 -5.17 31.82 -13.66
N ASN A 160 -4.00 32.33 -14.04
CA ASN A 160 -3.51 32.20 -15.41
C ASN A 160 -3.30 30.74 -15.85
N LEU A 161 -2.89 29.86 -14.92
CA LEU A 161 -2.66 28.44 -15.22
C LEU A 161 -3.95 27.63 -15.27
N TYR A 162 -4.86 27.83 -14.32
CA TYR A 162 -6.04 26.98 -14.16
C TYR A 162 -7.30 27.53 -14.82
N LYS A 163 -7.47 28.86 -14.91
CA LYS A 163 -8.68 29.48 -15.46
C LYS A 163 -9.01 29.01 -16.88
N PRO A 164 -8.05 28.89 -17.81
CA PRO A 164 -8.36 28.35 -19.15
C PRO A 164 -8.90 26.93 -19.09
N VAL A 165 -8.32 26.07 -18.23
CA VAL A 165 -8.75 24.67 -18.05
C VAL A 165 -10.15 24.63 -17.44
N CYS A 166 -10.40 25.44 -16.40
CA CYS A 166 -11.71 25.55 -15.76
C CYS A 166 -12.78 26.08 -16.72
N ASP A 167 -12.47 27.10 -17.51
CA ASP A 167 -13.39 27.69 -18.49
C ASP A 167 -13.76 26.68 -19.58
N ASP A 168 -12.79 25.89 -20.06
CA ASP A 168 -13.04 24.84 -21.05
C ASP A 168 -13.86 23.68 -20.46
N LEU A 169 -13.57 23.27 -19.21
CA LEU A 169 -14.34 22.28 -18.46
C LEU A 169 -15.81 22.70 -18.29
N LEU A 170 -16.05 23.97 -17.96
CA LEU A 170 -17.40 24.50 -17.80
C LEU A 170 -18.17 24.58 -19.12
N LYS A 171 -17.47 24.85 -20.23
CA LYS A 171 -18.10 24.99 -21.56
C LYS A 171 -18.42 23.67 -22.23
N ASN A 172 -17.63 22.62 -22.01
CA ASN A 172 -17.75 21.34 -22.73
C ASN A 172 -17.71 20.13 -21.78
N PRO A 173 -18.54 20.08 -20.73
CA PRO A 173 -18.44 19.07 -19.67
C PRO A 173 -18.58 17.62 -20.18
N GLU A 174 -19.26 17.41 -21.30
CA GLU A 174 -19.43 16.11 -21.95
C GLU A 174 -18.16 15.58 -22.65
N ILE A 175 -17.22 16.46 -22.98
CA ILE A 175 -15.96 16.10 -23.65
C ILE A 175 -14.86 15.82 -22.62
N PHE A 176 -15.00 16.37 -21.41
CA PHE A 176 -14.06 16.14 -20.33
C PHE A 176 -14.46 14.93 -19.49
N PRO A 177 -13.62 13.88 -19.41
CA PRO A 177 -13.79 12.85 -18.40
C PRO A 177 -13.55 13.45 -17.00
N VAL A 178 -13.81 12.65 -15.96
CA VAL A 178 -13.48 13.00 -14.57
C VAL A 178 -12.06 13.57 -14.49
N THR A 179 -11.96 14.83 -14.05
CA THR A 179 -10.70 15.58 -14.03
C THR A 179 -10.26 15.83 -12.59
N LEU A 180 -9.00 15.57 -12.30
CA LEU A 180 -8.40 15.77 -10.97
C LEU A 180 -7.44 16.96 -11.00
N PHE A 181 -7.61 17.86 -10.03
CA PHE A 181 -6.69 18.98 -9.81
C PHE A 181 -5.94 18.78 -8.50
N TYR A 182 -4.62 18.68 -8.59
CA TYR A 182 -3.74 18.66 -7.42
C TYR A 182 -3.17 20.06 -7.19
N ALA A 183 -3.41 20.62 -6.01
CA ALA A 183 -2.88 21.93 -5.62
C ALA A 183 -2.12 21.81 -4.29
N PRO A 184 -1.01 22.56 -4.11
CA PRO A 184 -0.33 22.61 -2.82
C PRO A 184 -1.26 23.19 -1.76
N THR A 185 -1.17 22.68 -0.52
CA THR A 185 -1.87 23.26 0.63
C THR A 185 -1.32 24.64 0.93
N VAL A 186 -2.22 25.61 1.10
CA VAL A 186 -1.88 26.96 1.53
C VAL A 186 -1.69 26.96 3.05
N TYR A 187 -0.60 26.35 3.55
CA TYR A 187 -0.20 26.58 4.94
C TYR A 187 0.52 27.92 5.02
N ARG A 188 -0.11 28.88 5.70
CA ARG A 188 0.51 30.11 6.20
C ARG A 188 1.17 29.85 7.54
#